data_AF-A0A1E5V9C0-F1
#
_entry.id   AF-A0A1E5V9C0-F1
#
_cell.length_a   1.000
_cell.length_b   1.000
_cell.length_c   1.000
_cell.angle_alpha   90.00
_cell.angle_beta   90.00
_cell.angle_gamma   90.00
#
_symmetry.space_group_name_H-M   'P 1'
#
loop_
_entity.id
_entity.type
_entity.pdbx_description
1 polymer ?
#
loop_
_entity_poly.entity_id
_entity_poly.type
_entity_poly.pdbx_seq_one_letter_code
_entity_poly.pdbx_strand_id
1 'polypeptide(L)'
;MKPLMHRTMADLARRYNAPVMDLQLSEVPTVVISSHDAAHEVLKTHDTVFATQPMSLSMRATTHEGLGITFSPYGHRWQHLRKICTVELLSAKRVRSLHAVREDLAARLVAAIAAESWHGERMNVSARVATFVTDSVQRTIVGERFR
;
A
#
# COMPACT_ATOMS: atom_id res chain seq x y z
N MET A 1 -21.26 -3.63 -13.03
CA MET A 1 -20.01 -3.61 -12.23
C MET A 1 -20.37 -3.05 -10.86
N LYS A 2 -20.10 -3.76 -9.75
CA LYS A 2 -20.42 -3.24 -8.40
C LYS A 2 -19.60 -1.97 -8.12
N PRO A 3 -20.18 -0.90 -7.54
CA PRO A 3 -19.42 0.30 -7.20
C PRO A 3 -18.36 -0.03 -6.14
N LEU A 4 -17.18 0.57 -6.27
CA LEU A 4 -16.08 0.40 -5.32
C LEU A 4 -16.48 1.04 -3.99
N MET A 5 -16.27 0.33 -2.87
CA MET A 5 -16.71 0.78 -1.54
C MET A 5 -16.25 2.20 -1.19
N HIS A 6 -15.00 2.55 -1.50
CA HIS A 6 -14.47 3.89 -1.23
C HIS A 6 -15.19 5.01 -1.99
N ARG A 7 -15.74 4.72 -3.19
CA ARG A 7 -16.52 5.70 -3.96
C ARG A 7 -17.89 5.90 -3.33
N THR A 8 -18.55 4.80 -2.97
CA THR A 8 -19.84 4.85 -2.28
C THR A 8 -19.75 5.64 -0.96
N MET A 9 -18.69 5.43 -0.18
CA MET A 9 -18.43 6.17 1.05
C MET A 9 -18.22 7.68 0.79
N ALA A 10 -17.43 8.03 -0.23
CA ALA A 10 -17.21 9.43 -0.60
C ALA A 10 -18.50 10.11 -1.12
N ASP A 11 -19.34 9.37 -1.86
CA ASP A 11 -20.64 9.86 -2.32
C ASP A 11 -21.59 10.10 -1.14
N LEU A 12 -21.60 9.20 -0.17
CA LEU A 12 -22.37 9.33 1.07
C LEU A 12 -21.95 10.58 1.85
N ALA A 13 -20.64 10.76 2.08
CA ALA A 13 -20.10 11.92 2.80
C ALA A 13 -20.52 13.24 2.15
N ARG A 14 -20.44 13.31 0.81
CA ARG A 14 -20.87 14.49 0.04
C ARG A 14 -22.37 14.71 0.10
N ARG A 15 -23.16 13.65 -0.05
CA ARG A 15 -24.63 13.73 -0.06
C ARG A 15 -25.20 14.28 1.26
N TYR A 16 -24.62 13.87 2.38
CA TYR A 16 -25.10 14.28 3.71
C TYR A 16 -24.31 15.43 4.31
N ASN A 17 -23.34 16.00 3.57
CA ASN A 17 -22.41 17.01 4.08
C ASN A 17 -21.79 16.60 5.43
N ALA A 18 -21.42 15.33 5.55
CA ALA A 18 -20.96 14.70 6.78
C ALA A 18 -19.49 14.26 6.61
N PRO A 19 -18.52 15.10 7.02
CA PRO A 19 -17.10 14.80 6.87
C PRO A 19 -16.61 13.66 7.79
N VAL A 20 -17.40 13.33 8.82
CA VAL A 20 -17.22 12.19 9.72
C VAL A 20 -18.57 11.50 9.82
N MET A 21 -18.60 10.18 9.56
CA MET A 21 -19.83 9.39 9.58
C MET A 21 -19.61 8.13 10.41
N ASP A 22 -20.57 7.80 11.27
CA ASP A 22 -20.62 6.50 11.93
C ASP A 22 -21.50 5.54 11.12
N LEU A 23 -20.92 4.42 10.71
CA LEU A 23 -21.55 3.43 9.83
C LEU A 23 -21.36 2.04 10.40
N GLN A 24 -22.42 1.23 10.36
CA GLN A 24 -22.35 -0.19 10.67
C GLN A 24 -21.96 -0.96 9.41
N LEU A 25 -20.67 -1.36 9.29
CA LEU A 25 -20.20 -2.21 8.19
C LEU A 25 -20.39 -3.69 8.56
N SER A 26 -21.56 -4.23 8.20
CA SER A 26 -21.99 -5.56 8.62
C SER A 26 -22.09 -5.66 10.15
N GLU A 27 -21.21 -6.40 10.81
CA GLU A 27 -21.19 -6.55 12.26
C GLU A 27 -20.14 -5.64 12.92
N VAL A 28 -19.43 -4.81 12.14
CA VAL A 28 -18.34 -3.96 12.62
C VAL A 28 -18.75 -2.48 12.57
N PRO A 29 -18.94 -1.83 13.73
CA PRO A 29 -19.08 -0.38 13.80
C PRO A 29 -17.84 0.30 13.23
N THR A 30 -18.04 1.26 12.33
CA THR A 30 -16.95 1.88 11.56
C THR A 30 -17.18 3.38 11.42
N VAL A 31 -16.21 4.16 11.90
CA VAL A 31 -16.16 5.60 11.64
C VAL A 31 -15.43 5.87 10.34
N VAL A 32 -16.11 6.53 9.39
CA VAL A 32 -15.55 6.95 8.10
C VAL A 32 -15.16 8.42 8.17
N ILE A 33 -13.92 8.70 7.80
CA ILE A 33 -13.34 10.05 7.77
C ILE A 33 -13.15 10.45 6.30
N SER A 34 -13.77 11.56 5.89
CA SER A 34 -13.83 12.00 4.49
C SER A 34 -13.42 13.46 4.25
N SER A 35 -12.78 14.10 5.25
CA SER A 35 -12.23 15.46 5.11
C SER A 35 -10.76 15.52 5.49
N HIS A 36 -10.06 16.51 4.94
CA HIS A 36 -8.66 16.79 5.26
C HIS A 36 -8.48 17.04 6.76
N ASP A 37 -9.30 17.91 7.36
CA ASP A 37 -9.11 18.34 8.75
C ASP A 37 -9.36 17.18 9.73
N ALA A 38 -10.40 16.38 9.50
CA ALA A 38 -10.64 15.19 10.32
C ALA A 38 -9.56 14.11 10.12
N ALA A 39 -9.05 13.94 8.88
CA ALA A 39 -7.94 13.02 8.64
C ALA A 39 -6.64 13.49 9.31
N HIS A 40 -6.37 14.79 9.31
CA HIS A 40 -5.25 15.38 10.05
C HIS A 40 -5.40 15.11 11.55
N GLU A 41 -6.59 15.31 12.10
CA GLU A 41 -6.84 15.09 13.52
C GLU A 41 -6.58 13.65 13.95
N VAL A 42 -6.97 12.68 13.12
CA VAL A 42 -6.81 11.25 13.43
C VAL A 42 -5.40 10.72 13.11
N LEU A 43 -4.80 11.15 12.00
CA LEU A 43 -3.52 10.63 11.51
C LEU A 43 -2.30 11.42 11.98
N LYS A 44 -2.49 12.61 12.59
CA LYS A 44 -1.42 13.46 13.13
C LYS A 44 -1.63 13.80 14.58
N THR A 45 -2.74 14.47 14.92
CA THR A 45 -2.97 14.94 16.30
C THR A 45 -3.12 13.78 17.27
N HIS A 46 -3.87 12.75 16.86
CA HIS A 46 -4.18 11.57 17.67
C HIS A 46 -3.61 10.27 17.09
N ASP A 47 -2.51 10.37 16.34
CA ASP A 47 -1.93 9.25 15.58
C ASP A 47 -1.65 8.01 16.45
N THR A 48 -1.13 8.20 17.66
CA THR A 48 -0.83 7.12 18.62
C THR A 48 -2.07 6.39 19.12
N VAL A 49 -3.19 7.09 19.30
CA VAL A 49 -4.46 6.49 19.74
C VAL A 49 -5.02 5.57 18.65
N PHE A 50 -4.92 6.00 17.39
CA PHE A 50 -5.42 5.26 16.23
C PHE A 50 -4.38 4.38 15.55
N ALA A 51 -3.16 4.28 16.10
CA ALA A 51 -2.06 3.55 15.48
C ALA A 51 -2.25 2.02 15.49
N THR A 52 -3.03 1.50 16.45
CA THR A 52 -3.31 0.06 16.56
C THR A 52 -4.52 -0.30 15.71
N GLN A 53 -4.32 -1.13 14.69
CA GLN A 53 -5.40 -1.62 13.83
C GLN A 53 -6.10 -2.84 14.44
N PRO A 54 -7.44 -2.89 14.43
CA PRO A 54 -8.19 -4.11 14.73
C PRO A 54 -7.85 -5.21 13.72
N MET A 55 -7.40 -6.37 14.20
CA MET A 55 -7.14 -7.52 13.33
C MET A 55 -8.35 -8.44 13.29
N SER A 56 -8.90 -8.67 12.09
CA SER A 56 -9.92 -9.72 11.89
C SER A 56 -9.29 -11.11 12.01
N LEU A 57 -10.13 -12.14 12.21
CA LEU A 57 -9.67 -13.54 12.29
C LEU A 57 -8.91 -13.95 11.02
N SER A 58 -9.40 -13.54 9.85
CA SER A 58 -8.74 -13.78 8.56
C SER A 58 -7.36 -13.12 8.51
N MET A 59 -7.25 -11.88 8.99
CA MET A 59 -5.96 -11.18 9.04
C MET A 59 -4.98 -11.90 9.96
N ARG A 60 -5.41 -12.35 11.15
CA ARG A 60 -4.55 -13.11 12.07
C ARG A 60 -4.03 -14.40 11.44
N ALA A 61 -4.88 -15.13 10.73
CA ALA A 61 -4.49 -16.37 10.04
C ALA A 61 -3.44 -16.12 8.95
N THR A 62 -3.59 -15.04 8.17
CA THR A 62 -2.66 -14.71 7.07
C THR A 62 -1.37 -14.02 7.50
N THR A 63 -1.33 -13.41 8.68
CA THR A 63 -0.21 -12.54 9.11
C THR A 63 0.65 -13.15 10.21
N HIS A 64 0.48 -14.46 10.48
CA HIS A 64 1.05 -15.13 11.64
C HIS A 64 0.82 -14.31 12.92
N GLU A 65 -0.44 -13.94 13.19
CA GLU A 65 -0.82 -13.13 14.36
C GLU A 65 -0.21 -11.71 14.42
N GLY A 66 0.07 -11.10 13.27
CA GLY A 66 0.61 -9.74 13.22
C GLY A 66 2.10 -9.69 13.56
N LEU A 67 2.86 -10.73 13.23
CA LEU A 67 4.32 -10.74 13.42
C LEU A 67 5.05 -9.69 12.54
N GLY A 68 4.47 -9.31 11.41
CA GLY A 68 5.00 -8.29 10.49
C GLY A 68 4.76 -6.84 10.93
N ILE A 69 5.38 -5.88 10.23
CA ILE A 69 5.26 -4.44 10.50
C ILE A 69 3.87 -3.86 10.18
N THR A 70 3.15 -4.43 9.21
CA THR A 70 1.90 -3.87 8.67
C THR A 70 0.71 -3.97 9.62
N PHE A 71 0.59 -5.08 10.37
CA PHE A 71 -0.55 -5.36 11.24
C PHE A 71 -0.16 -5.59 12.71
N SER A 72 1.09 -5.28 13.08
CA SER A 72 1.50 -5.34 14.48
C SER A 72 0.83 -4.21 15.25
N PRO A 73 0.29 -4.48 16.46
CA PRO A 73 -0.15 -3.43 17.38
C PRO A 73 0.94 -2.40 17.64
N TYR A 74 0.54 -1.16 17.88
CA TYR A 74 1.48 -0.10 18.20
C TYR A 74 2.18 -0.38 19.54
N GLY A 75 3.50 -0.19 19.59
CA GLY A 75 4.31 -0.44 20.77
C GLY A 75 5.79 -0.54 20.43
N HIS A 76 6.62 -0.85 21.43
CA HIS A 76 8.08 -0.88 21.28
C HIS A 76 8.56 -1.78 20.15
N ARG A 77 7.93 -2.95 19.96
CA ARG A 77 8.27 -3.87 18.87
C ARG A 77 8.00 -3.25 17.49
N TRP A 78 6.82 -2.67 17.28
CA TRP A 78 6.47 -2.01 16.02
C TRP A 78 7.39 -0.81 15.75
N GLN A 79 7.69 0.00 16.77
CA GLN A 79 8.61 1.14 16.66
C GLN A 79 10.02 0.69 16.25
N HIS A 80 10.51 -0.40 16.85
CA HIS A 80 11.81 -0.98 16.53
C HIS A 80 11.86 -1.49 15.08
N LEU A 81 10.86 -2.26 14.65
CA LEU A 81 10.75 -2.74 13.27
C LEU A 81 10.67 -1.58 12.28
N ARG A 82 9.87 -0.56 12.57
CA ARG A 82 9.78 0.65 11.74
C ARG A 82 11.12 1.36 11.61
N LYS A 83 11.89 1.46 12.71
CA LYS A 83 13.23 2.04 12.69
C LYS A 83 14.16 1.24 11.77
N ILE A 84 14.18 -0.10 11.89
CA ILE A 84 14.98 -0.98 11.02
C ILE A 84 14.59 -0.77 9.55
N CYS A 85 13.30 -0.84 9.21
CA CYS A 85 12.84 -0.63 7.84
C CYS A 85 13.24 0.74 7.29
N THR A 86 13.13 1.79 8.10
CA THR A 86 13.46 3.16 7.68
C THR A 86 14.95 3.34 7.43
N VAL A 87 15.81 2.81 8.31
CA VAL A 87 17.26 3.01 8.24
C VAL A 87 17.91 2.07 7.22
N GLU A 88 17.52 0.79 7.22
CA GLU A 88 18.21 -0.24 6.44
C GLU A 88 17.59 -0.45 5.05
N LEU A 89 16.26 -0.39 4.94
CA LEU A 89 15.55 -0.74 3.70
C LEU A 89 15.14 0.49 2.89
N LEU A 90 14.63 1.53 3.56
CA LEU A 90 13.99 2.68 2.94
C LEU A 90 14.81 3.97 3.07
N SER A 91 16.07 3.88 3.49
CA SER A 91 16.93 5.06 3.56
C SER A 91 17.26 5.60 2.17
N ALA A 92 17.47 6.91 2.08
CA ALA A 92 17.80 7.55 0.80
C ALA A 92 19.05 6.93 0.14
N LYS A 93 20.03 6.48 0.95
CA LYS A 93 21.20 5.75 0.46
C LYS A 93 20.81 4.41 -0.17
N ARG A 94 20.00 3.61 0.51
CA ARG A 94 19.55 2.30 0.00
C ARG A 94 18.70 2.47 -1.27
N VAL A 95 17.76 3.40 -1.27
CA VAL A 95 16.92 3.71 -2.43
C VAL A 95 17.80 4.10 -3.64
N ARG A 96 18.78 5.00 -3.46
CA ARG A 96 19.70 5.37 -4.53
C ARG A 96 20.57 4.22 -5.02
N SER A 97 21.02 3.31 -4.15
CA SER A 97 21.81 2.15 -4.57
C SER A 97 21.05 1.22 -5.53
N LEU A 98 19.71 1.22 -5.46
CA LEU A 98 18.83 0.42 -6.32
C LEU A 98 18.39 1.17 -7.59
N HIS A 99 19.00 2.32 -7.91
CA HIS A 99 18.61 3.13 -9.05
C HIS A 99 18.81 2.39 -10.38
N ALA A 100 20.02 1.86 -10.61
CA ALA A 100 20.37 1.16 -11.85
C ALA A 100 19.44 -0.04 -12.12
N VAL A 101 19.08 -0.80 -11.08
CA VAL A 101 18.15 -1.94 -11.20
C VAL A 101 16.76 -1.48 -11.65
N ARG A 102 16.27 -0.37 -11.10
CA ARG A 102 14.96 0.19 -11.48
C ARG A 102 14.97 0.76 -12.89
N GLU A 103 16.07 1.41 -13.29
CA GLU A 103 16.26 1.89 -14.66
C GLU A 103 16.29 0.75 -15.67
N ASP A 104 17.04 -0.32 -15.40
CA ASP A 104 17.06 -1.53 -16.26
C ASP A 104 15.66 -2.12 -16.43
N LEU A 105 14.94 -2.32 -15.32
CA LEU A 105 13.58 -2.86 -15.37
C LEU A 105 12.61 -1.94 -16.12
N ALA A 106 12.74 -0.62 -15.96
CA ALA A 106 11.90 0.34 -16.65
C ALA A 106 12.20 0.37 -18.15
N ALA A 107 13.48 0.34 -18.54
CA ALA A 107 13.91 0.25 -19.93
C ALA A 107 13.39 -1.03 -20.60
N ARG A 108 13.45 -2.17 -19.90
CA ARG A 108 12.90 -3.46 -20.38
C ARG A 108 11.37 -3.40 -20.56
N LEU A 109 10.66 -2.78 -19.62
CA LEU A 109 9.21 -2.59 -19.74
C LEU A 109 8.86 -1.74 -20.97
N VAL A 110 9.55 -0.60 -21.16
CA VAL A 110 9.33 0.28 -22.30
C VAL A 110 9.66 -0.43 -23.62
N ALA A 111 10.77 -1.16 -23.68
CA ALA A 111 11.14 -1.93 -24.87
C ALA A 111 10.11 -3.01 -25.22
N ALA A 112 9.58 -3.73 -24.22
CA ALA A 112 8.53 -4.73 -24.43
C ALA A 112 7.23 -4.09 -24.97
N ILE A 113 6.81 -2.97 -24.36
CA ILE A 113 5.64 -2.20 -24.83
C ILE A 113 5.86 -1.71 -26.26
N ALA A 114 7.04 -1.16 -26.56
CA ALA A 114 7.37 -0.67 -27.88
C ALA A 114 7.30 -1.80 -28.92
N ALA A 115 7.93 -2.95 -28.65
CA ALA A 115 7.95 -4.12 -29.54
C ALA A 115 6.53 -4.65 -29.85
N GLU A 116 5.68 -4.73 -28.83
CA GLU A 116 4.30 -5.22 -28.96
C GLU A 116 3.39 -4.18 -29.64
N SER A 117 3.68 -2.88 -29.49
CA SER A 117 2.91 -1.81 -30.13
C SER A 117 2.98 -1.87 -31.66
N TRP A 118 4.05 -2.45 -32.25
CA TRP A 118 4.18 -2.56 -33.71
C TRP A 118 3.15 -3.48 -34.36
N HIS A 119 2.56 -4.39 -33.58
CA HIS A 119 1.59 -5.37 -34.08
C HIS A 119 0.15 -4.84 -34.09
N GLY A 120 -0.09 -3.61 -33.60
CA GLY A 120 -1.41 -2.98 -33.57
C GLY A 120 -2.41 -3.66 -32.61
N GLU A 121 -1.95 -4.61 -31.79
CA GLU A 121 -2.80 -5.39 -30.90
C GLU A 121 -3.04 -4.66 -29.57
N ARG A 122 -4.22 -4.87 -28.97
CA ARG A 122 -4.56 -4.28 -27.66
C ARG A 122 -3.75 -4.96 -26.57
N MET A 123 -2.95 -4.19 -25.84
CA MET A 123 -2.14 -4.70 -24.73
C MET A 123 -2.71 -4.33 -23.36
N ASN A 124 -2.54 -5.24 -22.39
CA ASN A 124 -2.89 -4.99 -20.99
C ASN A 124 -1.70 -4.35 -20.25
N VAL A 125 -1.65 -3.02 -20.27
CA VAL A 125 -0.60 -2.24 -19.60
C VAL A 125 -0.60 -2.49 -18.08
N SER A 126 -1.77 -2.65 -17.47
CA SER A 126 -1.88 -2.90 -16.02
C SER A 126 -1.17 -4.19 -15.60
N ALA A 127 -1.33 -5.26 -16.39
CA ALA A 127 -0.61 -6.52 -16.13
C ALA A 127 0.91 -6.35 -16.23
N ARG A 128 1.40 -5.63 -17.24
CA ARG A 128 2.83 -5.37 -17.45
C ARG A 128 3.45 -4.53 -16.32
N VAL A 129 2.75 -3.49 -15.88
CA VAL A 129 3.19 -2.69 -14.73
C VAL A 129 3.21 -3.52 -13.45
N ALA A 130 2.23 -4.41 -13.23
CA ALA A 130 2.22 -5.30 -12.09
C ALA A 130 3.42 -6.27 -12.07
N THR A 131 3.81 -6.82 -13.22
CA THR A 131 5.04 -7.62 -13.36
C THR A 131 6.27 -6.79 -13.04
N PHE A 132 6.39 -5.57 -13.60
CA PHE A 132 7.51 -4.67 -13.31
C PHE A 132 7.66 -4.36 -11.81
N VAL A 133 6.55 -4.09 -11.10
CA VAL A 133 6.59 -3.83 -9.66
C VAL A 133 7.06 -5.06 -8.90
N THR A 134 6.55 -6.24 -9.26
CA THR A 134 6.95 -7.52 -8.64
C THR A 134 8.45 -7.79 -8.84
N ASP A 135 8.95 -7.66 -10.08
CA ASP A 135 10.36 -7.85 -10.41
C ASP A 135 11.26 -6.86 -9.67
N SER A 136 10.82 -5.60 -9.55
CA SER A 136 11.55 -4.55 -8.83
C SER A 136 11.69 -4.88 -7.35
N VAL A 137 10.60 -5.33 -6.72
CA VAL A 137 10.60 -5.73 -5.31
C VAL A 137 11.46 -6.99 -5.12
N GLN A 138 11.31 -8.00 -5.98
CA GLN A 138 12.07 -9.23 -5.90
C GLN A 138 13.58 -8.98 -6.01
N ARG A 139 14.03 -8.19 -7.00
CA ARG A 139 15.45 -7.84 -7.15
C ARG A 139 15.98 -7.03 -5.97
N THR A 140 15.13 -6.20 -5.37
CA THR A 140 15.50 -5.42 -4.17
C THR A 140 15.68 -6.30 -2.93
N ILE A 141 14.83 -7.31 -2.76
CA ILE A 141 14.83 -8.20 -1.59
C ILE A 141 15.90 -9.29 -1.72
N VAL A 142 15.96 -9.96 -2.87
CA VAL A 142 16.80 -11.16 -3.09
C VAL A 142 18.19 -10.78 -3.61
N GLY A 143 18.35 -9.60 -4.21
CA GLY A 143 19.55 -9.24 -4.98
C GLY A 143 19.58 -9.87 -6.37
N GLU A 144 20.66 -9.65 -7.13
CA GLU A 144 20.81 -10.16 -8.50
C GLU A 144 21.06 -11.68 -8.61
N ARG A 145 20.96 -12.42 -7.50
CA ARG A 145 21.49 -13.78 -7.42
C ARG A 145 20.44 -14.84 -7.72
N PHE A 146 19.80 -14.76 -8.89
CA PHE A 146 19.26 -15.93 -9.58
C PHE A 146 19.41 -15.73 -11.09
N ARG A 147 20.35 -16.47 -11.67
CA ARG A 147 20.55 -16.67 -13.11
C ARG A 147 20.25 -18.13 -13.42
#